data_AF-A0A439CVV2-F1
#
_entry.id   AF-A0A439CVV2-F1
#
_cell.length_a   1.000
_cell.length_b   1.000
_cell.length_c   1.000
_cell.angle_alpha   90.00
_cell.angle_beta   90.00
_cell.angle_gamma   90.00
#
_symmetry.space_group_name_H-M   'P 1'
#
loop_
_entity.id
_entity.type
_entity.pdbx_description
1 polymer ?
#
loop_
_entity_poly.entity_id
_entity_poly.type
_entity_poly.pdbx_seq_one_letter_code
_entity_poly.pdbx_strand_id
1 'polypeptide(L)'
;MNSAYDDSGLVEGTWQECLGVKFKWTSQHLTPQQLHPLIYSYDKAATEAVERLDDMMASQPTNSPSGDENLDEAANPSPKKKNNPQWHLYELIQEHASKDERIGKLWAEVNTVPEWVDWDQIERGQKIFFRYGGAAISTLTFLSLLGGMGGARTVETLGRTGGFDVKVVRRRLLETVQHTLNVHRDLKSIQPGGDGFVNSVSYFIRDIHILLSRLQALPTLDTVYHKHQVLTRAPHHQSPPPTRRRPAPHHAIAAVQPRYYDTASYGVPINDLDSMGTISVFSAAPIWLGLPRQGIRLREQEIADYLALW
;
A
#
# COMPACT_ATOMS: atom_id res chain seq x y z
N MET A 1 -18.07 -22.26 6.85
CA MET A 1 -18.64 -22.30 5.48
C MET A 1 -17.48 -22.46 4.51
N ASN A 2 -17.10 -23.70 4.18
CA ASN A 2 -16.01 -24.02 3.25
C ASN A 2 -16.59 -24.43 1.90
N SER A 3 -17.09 -23.46 1.11
CA SER A 3 -17.73 -23.77 -0.18
C SER A 3 -17.66 -22.58 -1.16
N ALA A 4 -16.48 -22.01 -1.41
CA ALA A 4 -16.35 -20.91 -2.39
C ALA A 4 -15.31 -21.13 -3.49
N TYR A 5 -14.43 -22.12 -3.38
CA TYR A 5 -13.42 -22.38 -4.41
C TYR A 5 -13.36 -23.89 -4.67
N ASP A 6 -14.03 -24.31 -5.73
CA ASP A 6 -13.90 -25.66 -6.28
C ASP A 6 -12.68 -25.67 -7.21
N ASP A 7 -11.52 -26.02 -6.68
CA ASP A 7 -10.27 -26.05 -7.45
C ASP A 7 -10.17 -27.28 -8.36
N SER A 8 -11.17 -28.18 -8.35
CA SER A 8 -11.16 -29.39 -9.18
C SER A 8 -11.16 -29.07 -10.68
N GLY A 9 -11.53 -27.84 -11.06
CA GLY A 9 -11.48 -27.34 -12.43
C GLY A 9 -10.18 -26.60 -12.81
N LEU A 10 -9.26 -26.33 -11.88
CA LEU A 10 -8.05 -25.54 -12.12
C LEU A 10 -6.89 -26.42 -12.62
N VAL A 11 -7.08 -27.04 -13.78
CA VAL A 11 -6.08 -27.90 -14.42
C VAL A 11 -5.30 -27.10 -15.46
N GLU A 12 -3.98 -27.29 -15.49
CA GLU A 12 -3.11 -26.65 -16.50
C GLU A 12 -3.59 -26.94 -17.92
N GLY A 13 -3.71 -25.88 -18.71
CA GLY A 13 -4.17 -25.95 -20.09
C GLY A 13 -5.67 -25.84 -20.29
N THR A 14 -6.47 -25.83 -19.22
CA THR A 14 -7.92 -25.57 -19.31
C THR A 14 -8.24 -24.10 -19.52
N TRP A 15 -9.38 -23.83 -20.15
CA TRP A 15 -9.90 -22.48 -20.31
C TRP A 15 -10.75 -22.10 -19.09
N GLN A 16 -10.46 -20.92 -18.54
CA GLN A 16 -11.19 -20.31 -17.44
C GLN A 16 -11.83 -19.01 -17.92
N GLU A 17 -12.96 -18.63 -17.33
CA GLU A 17 -13.65 -17.37 -17.63
C GLU A 17 -13.91 -16.59 -16.34
N CYS A 18 -13.42 -15.36 -16.28
CA CYS A 18 -13.62 -14.47 -15.14
C CYS A 18 -13.87 -13.04 -15.66
N LEU A 19 -14.89 -12.35 -15.12
CA LEU A 19 -15.28 -10.99 -15.49
C LEU A 19 -15.49 -10.78 -17.01
N GLY A 20 -15.87 -11.84 -17.73
CA GLY A 20 -16.07 -11.85 -19.18
C GLY A 20 -14.78 -11.98 -20.00
N VAL A 21 -13.65 -12.28 -19.36
CA VAL A 21 -12.36 -12.53 -20.01
C VAL A 21 -12.06 -14.03 -19.93
N LYS A 22 -11.72 -14.62 -21.08
CA LYS A 22 -11.28 -16.01 -21.17
C LYS A 22 -9.76 -16.08 -21.19
N PHE A 23 -9.19 -16.94 -20.36
CA PHE A 23 -7.76 -17.16 -20.29
C PHE A 23 -7.46 -18.64 -20.08
N LYS A 24 -6.24 -19.04 -20.44
CA LYS A 24 -5.77 -20.41 -20.26
C LYS A 24 -5.07 -20.52 -18.92
N TRP A 25 -5.48 -21.46 -18.09
CA TRP A 25 -4.80 -21.75 -16.82
C TRP A 25 -3.39 -22.29 -17.10
N THR A 26 -2.40 -21.76 -16.40
CA THR A 26 -0.99 -22.13 -16.52
C THR A 26 -0.41 -22.42 -15.14
N SER A 27 0.74 -23.09 -15.12
CA SER A 27 1.53 -23.31 -13.90
C SER A 27 1.96 -22.02 -13.16
N GLN A 28 1.85 -20.84 -13.77
CA GLN A 28 2.11 -19.55 -13.12
C GLN A 28 0.90 -19.00 -12.35
N HIS A 29 -0.30 -19.53 -12.58
CA HIS A 29 -1.50 -19.09 -11.86
C HIS A 29 -1.56 -19.77 -10.49
N LEU A 30 -1.71 -18.96 -9.45
CA LEU A 30 -1.81 -19.44 -8.08
C LEU A 30 -3.26 -19.78 -7.73
N THR A 31 -3.47 -20.91 -7.06
CA THR A 31 -4.79 -21.29 -6.54
C THR A 31 -5.17 -20.44 -5.33
N PRO A 32 -6.46 -20.35 -4.97
CA PRO A 32 -6.92 -19.66 -3.76
C PRO A 32 -6.19 -20.12 -2.48
N GLN A 33 -5.87 -21.41 -2.35
CA GLN A 33 -5.14 -21.95 -1.20
C GLN A 33 -3.68 -21.52 -1.19
N GLN A 34 -3.06 -21.37 -2.37
CA GLN A 34 -1.69 -20.87 -2.49
C GLN A 34 -1.62 -19.36 -2.22
N LEU A 35 -2.67 -18.61 -2.58
CA LEU A 35 -2.78 -17.18 -2.30
C LEU A 35 -3.14 -16.88 -0.86
N HIS A 36 -3.87 -17.76 -0.17
CA HIS A 36 -4.39 -17.50 1.17
C HIS A 36 -3.30 -17.17 2.21
N PRO A 37 -2.14 -17.85 2.27
CA PRO A 37 -1.05 -17.47 3.18
C PRO A 37 -0.54 -16.03 3.01
N LEU A 38 -0.66 -15.46 1.81
CA LEU A 38 -0.19 -14.10 1.51
C LEU A 38 -0.99 -13.03 2.23
N ILE A 39 -2.16 -13.35 2.81
CA ILE A 39 -2.88 -12.39 3.66
C ILE A 39 -2.16 -12.11 4.98
N TYR A 40 -1.24 -13.00 5.39
CA TYR A 40 -0.44 -12.86 6.61
C TYR A 40 1.00 -12.44 6.33
N SER A 41 1.35 -12.25 5.05
CA SER A 41 2.66 -11.79 4.63
C SER A 41 2.65 -10.29 4.39
N TYR A 42 3.73 -9.62 4.78
CA TYR A 42 3.88 -8.17 4.72
C TYR A 42 5.37 -7.82 4.64
N ASP A 43 5.67 -6.56 4.31
CA ASP A 43 7.04 -6.08 4.22
C ASP A 43 7.67 -5.90 5.61
N LYS A 44 8.51 -6.86 5.99
CA LYS A 44 9.26 -6.84 7.24
C LYS A 44 10.38 -5.80 7.24
N ALA A 45 11.08 -5.61 6.13
CA ALA A 45 12.20 -4.67 6.05
C ALA A 45 11.72 -3.24 6.26
N ALA A 46 10.60 -2.89 5.63
CA ALA A 46 9.97 -1.60 5.81
C ALA A 46 9.38 -1.41 7.21
N THR A 47 8.75 -2.45 7.77
CA THR A 47 8.23 -2.44 9.14
C THR A 47 9.35 -2.19 10.17
N GLU A 48 10.43 -2.98 10.10
CA GLU A 48 11.58 -2.87 11.00
C GLU A 48 12.29 -1.52 10.89
N ALA A 49 12.39 -0.96 9.68
CA ALA A 49 12.98 0.35 9.45
C ALA A 49 12.13 1.49 10.04
N VAL A 50 10.80 1.43 9.91
CA VAL A 50 9.89 2.43 10.50
C VAL A 50 9.90 2.35 12.03
N GLU A 51 9.82 1.15 12.61
CA GLU A 51 9.91 0.98 14.07
C GLU A 51 11.21 1.53 14.61
N ARG A 52 12.32 1.26 13.91
CA ARG A 52 13.62 1.78 14.29
C ARG A 52 13.71 3.30 14.19
N LEU A 53 13.11 3.89 13.16
CA LEU A 53 13.04 5.34 13.00
C LEU A 53 12.24 5.98 14.15
N ASP A 54 11.09 5.38 14.51
CA ASP A 54 10.27 5.84 15.64
C ASP A 54 11.04 5.77 16.97
N ASP A 55 11.79 4.69 17.22
CA ASP A 55 12.66 4.55 18.40
C ASP A 55 13.75 5.64 18.46
N MET A 56 14.34 5.96 17.31
CA MET A 56 15.36 7.02 17.21
C MET A 56 14.76 8.40 17.50
N MET A 57 13.57 8.68 16.97
CA MET A 57 12.87 9.95 17.20
C MET A 57 12.40 10.08 18.65
N ALA A 58 11.91 9.00 19.26
CA ALA A 58 11.51 8.98 20.67
C ALA A 58 12.69 9.16 21.63
N SER A 59 13.90 8.76 21.21
CA SER A 59 15.12 8.88 22.00
C SER A 59 15.81 10.24 21.87
N GLN A 60 15.36 11.13 20.97
CA GLN A 60 15.89 12.49 20.90
C GLN A 60 15.37 13.30 22.10
N PRO A 61 16.25 13.95 22.88
CA PRO A 61 15.79 14.84 23.94
C PRO A 61 14.97 15.97 23.31
N THR A 62 13.76 16.19 23.83
CA THR A 62 12.86 17.27 23.43
C THR A 62 13.48 18.63 23.74
N ASN A 63 14.41 19.09 22.91
CA ASN A 63 14.80 20.50 22.87
C ASN A 63 13.80 21.23 21.97
N SER A 64 12.58 21.40 22.45
CA SER A 64 11.69 22.45 21.95
C SER A 64 12.03 23.73 22.72
N PRO A 65 12.49 24.82 22.08
CA PRO A 65 12.36 26.13 22.70
C PRO A 65 10.87 26.44 22.79
N SER A 66 10.42 26.64 24.01
CA SER A 66 9.10 27.18 24.32
C SER A 66 9.14 28.68 24.03
N GLY A 67 8.19 29.18 23.23
CA GLY A 67 7.84 30.60 23.13
C GLY A 67 8.79 31.49 22.32
N ASP A 68 8.33 31.95 21.16
CA ASP A 68 7.96 33.37 21.00
C ASP A 68 7.31 33.60 19.63
N GLU A 69 6.07 34.09 19.66
CA GLU A 69 5.43 34.71 18.52
C GLU A 69 6.16 36.02 18.22
N ASN A 70 7.08 36.02 17.24
CA ASN A 70 7.50 37.26 16.60
C ASN A 70 6.75 37.41 15.27
N LEU A 71 5.63 38.14 15.37
CA LEU A 71 5.03 38.90 14.28
C LEU A 71 6.03 40.01 13.90
N ASP A 72 6.94 39.75 12.96
CA ASP A 72 7.60 40.80 12.13
C ASP A 72 8.62 40.16 11.19
N GLU A 73 8.17 39.53 10.11
CA GLU A 73 9.04 39.27 8.94
C GLU A 73 8.22 39.16 7.64
N ALA A 74 7.55 40.28 7.32
CA ALA A 74 6.90 40.51 6.03
C ALA A 74 7.82 41.32 5.11
N ALA A 75 8.98 40.77 4.70
CA ALA A 75 9.82 41.43 3.68
C ALA A 75 10.88 40.52 3.02
N ASN A 76 10.54 39.30 2.61
CA ASN A 76 11.25 38.63 1.50
C ASN A 76 10.57 37.31 1.09
N PRO A 77 10.05 37.14 -0.13
CA PRO A 77 9.56 35.86 -0.60
C PRO A 77 10.74 35.05 -1.14
N SER A 78 11.59 34.54 -0.24
CA SER A 78 12.39 33.36 -0.58
C SER A 78 11.43 32.18 -0.67
N PRO A 79 11.56 31.26 -1.65
CA PRO A 79 10.60 30.18 -1.84
C PRO A 79 10.70 29.23 -0.64
N LYS A 80 9.84 29.43 0.36
CA LYS A 80 9.66 28.49 1.46
C LYS A 80 9.27 27.16 0.82
N LYS A 81 10.22 26.20 0.79
CA LYS A 81 9.93 24.79 0.50
C LYS A 81 8.74 24.44 1.37
N LYS A 82 7.58 24.23 0.76
CA LYS A 82 6.41 23.73 1.48
C LYS A 82 6.83 22.35 1.95
N ASN A 83 7.18 22.21 3.23
CA ASN A 83 7.53 20.93 3.83
C ASN A 83 6.30 20.02 3.74
N ASN A 84 6.23 19.23 2.66
CA ASN A 84 5.28 18.15 2.57
C ASN A 84 5.72 17.15 3.66
N PRO A 85 4.88 16.85 4.67
CA PRO A 85 5.24 15.90 5.73
C PRO A 85 5.63 14.51 5.20
N GLN A 86 5.30 14.20 3.95
CA GLN A 86 5.72 12.98 3.25
C GLN A 86 7.19 13.00 2.84
N TRP A 87 7.71 14.15 2.37
CA TRP A 87 9.12 14.30 1.99
C TRP A 87 10.05 14.12 3.19
N HIS A 88 9.56 14.45 4.39
CA HIS A 88 10.32 14.30 5.62
C HIS A 88 10.68 12.83 5.91
N LEU A 89 9.77 11.87 5.69
CA LEU A 89 10.05 10.46 5.98
C LEU A 89 11.11 9.88 5.03
N TYR A 90 11.06 10.22 3.74
CA TYR A 90 12.08 9.80 2.79
C TYR A 90 13.45 10.40 3.11
N GLU A 91 13.50 11.70 3.41
CA GLU A 91 14.73 12.39 3.82
C GLU A 91 15.32 11.77 5.10
N LEU A 92 14.49 11.48 6.11
CA LEU A 92 14.93 10.81 7.33
C LEU A 92 15.54 9.43 7.06
N ILE A 93 14.89 8.62 6.23
CA ILE A 93 15.41 7.30 5.86
C ILE A 93 16.73 7.44 5.12
N GLN A 94 16.84 8.39 4.20
CA GLN A 94 18.08 8.69 3.47
C GLN A 94 19.21 9.12 4.43
N GLU A 95 18.92 9.99 5.40
CA GLU A 95 19.89 10.50 6.38
C GLU A 95 20.37 9.44 7.37
N HIS A 96 19.52 8.47 7.69
CA HIS A 96 19.79 7.41 8.66
C HIS A 96 20.21 6.08 8.01
N ALA A 97 20.11 5.93 6.69
CA ALA A 97 20.50 4.73 5.96
C ALA A 97 21.96 4.31 6.17
N SER A 98 22.87 5.26 6.38
CA SER A 98 24.29 4.97 6.67
C SER A 98 24.59 4.74 8.16
N LYS A 99 23.64 5.09 9.04
CA LYS A 99 23.82 5.10 10.50
C LYS A 99 23.20 3.87 11.18
N ASP A 100 22.20 3.27 10.55
CA ASP A 100 21.47 2.12 11.10
C ASP A 100 21.34 1.01 10.06
N GLU A 101 21.61 -0.23 10.48
CA GLU A 101 21.59 -1.40 9.60
C GLU A 101 20.19 -1.72 9.05
N ARG A 102 19.13 -1.54 9.86
CA ARG A 102 17.75 -1.87 9.45
C ARG A 102 17.25 -0.88 8.41
N ILE A 103 17.50 0.42 8.65
CA ILE A 103 17.16 1.49 7.72
C ILE A 103 18.01 1.38 6.45
N GLY A 104 19.31 1.07 6.60
CA GLY A 104 20.23 0.85 5.48
C GLY A 104 19.82 -0.31 4.58
N LYS A 105 19.30 -1.40 5.17
CA LYS A 105 18.77 -2.54 4.41
C LYS A 105 17.59 -2.13 3.52
N LEU A 106 16.57 -1.48 4.09
CA LEU A 106 15.43 -0.98 3.31
C LEU A 106 15.91 -0.03 2.19
N TRP A 107 16.82 0.89 2.53
CA TRP A 107 17.36 1.84 1.56
C TRP A 107 18.08 1.15 0.40
N ALA A 108 18.88 0.12 0.68
CA ALA A 108 19.58 -0.65 -0.34
C ALA A 108 18.59 -1.41 -1.23
N GLU A 109 17.59 -2.09 -0.65
CA GLU A 109 16.57 -2.84 -1.40
C GLU A 109 15.78 -1.90 -2.33
N VAL A 110 15.32 -0.76 -1.82
CA VAL A 110 14.52 0.21 -2.58
C VAL A 110 15.31 0.88 -3.71
N ASN A 111 16.62 1.10 -3.55
CA ASN A 111 17.46 1.71 -4.58
C ASN A 111 18.09 0.69 -5.55
N THR A 112 17.91 -0.62 -5.31
CA THR A 112 18.45 -1.66 -6.20
C THR A 112 17.51 -1.85 -7.38
N VAL A 113 17.99 -1.51 -8.58
CA VAL A 113 17.26 -1.77 -9.83
C VAL A 113 17.50 -3.22 -10.26
N PRO A 114 16.44 -4.04 -10.42
CA PRO A 114 16.59 -5.41 -10.90
C PRO A 114 17.17 -5.51 -12.31
N GLU A 115 17.92 -6.57 -12.59
CA GLU A 115 18.60 -6.78 -13.89
C GLU A 115 17.62 -6.94 -15.07
N TRP A 116 16.39 -7.35 -14.80
CA TRP A 116 15.35 -7.53 -15.83
C TRP A 116 14.69 -6.20 -16.25
N VAL A 117 15.02 -5.07 -15.61
CA VAL A 117 14.43 -3.77 -15.93
C VAL A 117 14.98 -3.25 -17.26
N ASP A 118 14.10 -3.16 -18.26
CA ASP A 118 14.35 -2.50 -19.54
C ASP A 118 13.76 -1.07 -19.51
N TRP A 119 14.64 -0.07 -19.44
CA TRP A 119 14.23 1.34 -19.42
C TRP A 119 13.57 1.80 -20.72
N ASP A 120 13.94 1.23 -21.87
CA ASP A 120 13.29 1.55 -23.14
C ASP A 120 11.87 0.98 -23.17
N GLN A 121 11.66 -0.20 -22.56
CA GLN A 121 10.34 -0.78 -22.37
C GLN A 121 9.46 0.09 -21.46
N ILE A 122 9.99 0.54 -20.33
CA ILE A 122 9.29 1.44 -19.40
C ILE A 122 8.91 2.75 -20.09
N GLU A 123 9.81 3.35 -20.89
CA GLU A 123 9.52 4.59 -21.62
C GLU A 123 8.35 4.42 -22.59
N ARG A 124 8.28 3.28 -23.29
CA ARG A 124 7.14 2.95 -24.17
C ARG A 124 5.85 2.77 -23.36
N GLY A 125 5.92 2.09 -22.21
CA GLY A 125 4.80 1.97 -21.27
C GLY A 125 4.25 3.33 -20.85
N GLN A 126 5.12 4.28 -20.48
CA GLN A 126 4.73 5.64 -20.09
C GLN A 126 4.00 6.36 -21.24
N LYS A 127 4.50 6.23 -22.46
CA LYS A 127 3.84 6.78 -23.67
C LYS A 127 2.45 6.17 -23.89
N ILE A 128 2.29 4.86 -23.66
CA ILE A 128 1.00 4.16 -23.79
C ILE A 128 -0.01 4.66 -22.76
N PHE A 129 0.42 4.84 -21.50
CA PHE A 129 -0.43 5.40 -20.46
C PHE A 129 -0.99 6.76 -20.87
N PHE A 130 -0.16 7.69 -21.34
CA PHE A 130 -0.63 9.00 -21.77
C PHE A 130 -1.47 8.95 -23.05
N ARG A 131 -1.11 8.07 -24.00
CA ARG A 131 -1.88 7.87 -25.23
C ARG A 131 -3.33 7.48 -24.95
N TYR A 132 -3.55 6.64 -23.94
CA TYR A 132 -4.88 6.16 -23.55
C TYR A 132 -5.36 6.73 -22.21
N GLY A 133 -4.75 7.82 -21.74
CA GLY A 133 -4.87 8.29 -20.36
C GLY A 133 -6.32 8.55 -19.94
N GLY A 134 -7.12 9.23 -20.77
CA GLY A 134 -8.53 9.48 -20.46
C GLY A 134 -9.36 8.18 -20.31
N ALA A 135 -9.13 7.21 -21.18
CA ALA A 135 -9.83 5.92 -21.18
C ALA A 135 -9.36 5.01 -20.03
N ALA A 136 -8.05 5.01 -19.75
CA ALA A 136 -7.44 4.30 -18.64
C ALA A 136 -7.89 4.87 -17.29
N ILE A 137 -7.83 6.19 -17.09
CA ILE A 137 -8.29 6.86 -15.87
C ILE A 137 -9.78 6.61 -15.64
N SER A 138 -10.61 6.66 -16.69
CA SER A 138 -12.03 6.34 -16.55
C SER A 138 -12.23 4.91 -16.05
N THR A 139 -11.47 3.95 -16.59
CA THR A 139 -11.50 2.55 -16.12
C THR A 139 -11.08 2.43 -14.67
N LEU A 140 -9.94 3.03 -14.30
CA LEU A 140 -9.42 2.98 -12.94
C LEU A 140 -10.37 3.65 -11.94
N THR A 141 -11.02 4.75 -12.33
CA THR A 141 -12.01 5.43 -11.49
C THR A 141 -13.18 4.52 -11.15
N PHE A 142 -13.72 3.76 -12.10
CA PHE A 142 -14.89 2.91 -11.82
C PHE A 142 -14.53 1.51 -11.32
N LEU A 143 -13.41 0.92 -11.77
CA LEU A 143 -13.01 -0.43 -11.33
C LEU A 143 -12.16 -0.40 -10.06
N SER A 144 -11.21 0.52 -9.92
CA SER A 144 -10.34 0.58 -8.74
C SER A 144 -11.04 1.21 -7.56
N LEU A 145 -11.64 2.39 -7.73
CA LEU A 145 -12.29 3.09 -6.61
C LEU A 145 -13.59 2.41 -6.18
N LEU A 146 -14.53 2.15 -7.11
CA LEU A 146 -15.81 1.53 -6.73
C LEU A 146 -15.67 0.02 -6.54
N GLY A 147 -14.86 -0.66 -7.34
CA GLY A 147 -14.61 -2.11 -7.18
C GLY A 147 -13.76 -2.46 -5.97
N GLY A 148 -12.77 -1.64 -5.61
CA GLY A 148 -11.97 -1.80 -4.38
C GLY A 148 -12.79 -1.67 -3.10
N MET A 149 -13.89 -0.90 -3.15
CA MET A 149 -14.89 -0.80 -2.07
C MET A 149 -15.79 -2.04 -1.96
N GLY A 150 -15.73 -2.98 -2.92
CA GLY A 150 -16.41 -4.27 -2.84
C GLY A 150 -15.62 -5.33 -2.07
N GLY A 151 -14.33 -5.10 -1.79
CA GLY A 151 -13.46 -6.03 -1.09
C GLY A 151 -13.60 -5.94 0.44
N ALA A 152 -14.09 -7.00 1.09
CA ALA A 152 -14.30 -7.01 2.54
C ALA A 152 -13.01 -6.68 3.34
N ARG A 153 -11.85 -7.18 2.91
CA ARG A 153 -10.54 -6.89 3.54
C ARG A 153 -10.16 -5.41 3.42
N THR A 154 -10.25 -4.87 2.21
CA THR A 154 -9.94 -3.45 1.92
C THR A 154 -10.85 -2.52 2.72
N VAL A 155 -12.16 -2.78 2.72
CA VAL A 155 -13.14 -1.97 3.44
C VAL A 155 -12.94 -2.04 4.94
N GLU A 156 -12.68 -3.23 5.50
CA GLU A 156 -12.42 -3.37 6.94
C GLU A 156 -11.18 -2.56 7.34
N THR A 157 -10.07 -2.73 6.62
CA THR A 157 -8.84 -1.96 6.85
C THR A 157 -9.11 -0.45 6.79
N LEU A 158 -9.71 0.04 5.71
CA LEU A 158 -10.00 1.47 5.55
C LEU A 158 -10.97 1.99 6.62
N GLY A 159 -11.99 1.21 6.98
CA GLY A 159 -12.94 1.55 8.02
C GLY A 159 -12.27 1.73 9.38
N ARG A 160 -11.37 0.81 9.74
CA ARG A 160 -10.63 0.89 11.01
C ARG A 160 -9.57 1.99 10.96
N THR A 161 -8.78 2.11 9.91
CA THR A 161 -7.76 3.16 9.80
C THR A 161 -8.33 4.55 9.50
N GLY A 162 -9.65 4.78 9.61
CA GLY A 162 -10.28 6.08 9.36
C GLY A 162 -10.12 6.58 7.91
N GLY A 163 -9.88 5.67 6.98
CA GLY A 163 -9.69 5.94 5.55
C GLY A 163 -10.94 6.48 4.86
N PHE A 164 -12.13 6.37 5.49
CA PHE A 164 -13.41 6.87 4.97
C PHE A 164 -13.82 8.27 5.46
N ASP A 165 -12.99 8.95 6.25
CA ASP A 165 -13.23 10.37 6.55
C ASP A 165 -13.16 11.19 5.27
N VAL A 166 -14.15 12.07 5.02
CA VAL A 166 -14.29 12.80 3.74
C VAL A 166 -13.03 13.61 3.39
N LYS A 167 -12.35 14.20 4.38
CA LYS A 167 -11.11 14.96 4.13
C LYS A 167 -9.96 14.02 3.81
N VAL A 168 -9.89 12.87 4.49
CA VAL A 168 -8.88 11.83 4.25
C VAL A 168 -9.06 11.20 2.88
N VAL A 169 -10.29 10.85 2.50
CA VAL A 169 -10.64 10.31 1.17
C VAL A 169 -10.21 11.27 0.08
N ARG A 170 -10.62 12.55 0.17
CA ARG A 170 -10.25 13.57 -0.83
C ARG A 170 -8.72 13.69 -0.96
N ARG A 171 -8.00 13.73 0.16
CA ARG A 171 -6.54 13.82 0.14
C ARG A 171 -5.91 12.59 -0.51
N ARG A 172 -6.31 11.38 -0.12
CA ARG A 172 -5.80 10.11 -0.65
C ARG A 172 -6.05 9.94 -2.15
N LEU A 173 -7.22 10.35 -2.63
CA LEU A 173 -7.52 10.35 -4.06
C LEU A 173 -6.56 11.25 -4.83
N LEU A 174 -6.32 12.47 -4.34
CA LEU A 174 -5.39 13.40 -4.98
C LEU A 174 -3.94 12.93 -4.88
N GLU A 175 -3.53 12.33 -3.75
CA GLU A 175 -2.21 11.71 -3.59
C GLU A 175 -2.00 10.58 -4.60
N THR A 176 -3.01 9.73 -4.81
CA THR A 176 -2.96 8.63 -5.79
C THR A 176 -2.87 9.17 -7.21
N VAL A 177 -3.69 10.16 -7.58
CA VAL A 177 -3.61 10.79 -8.90
C VAL A 177 -2.24 11.43 -9.12
N GLN A 178 -1.73 12.16 -8.13
CA GLN A 178 -0.41 12.79 -8.20
C GLN A 178 0.71 11.74 -8.33
N HIS A 179 0.65 10.65 -7.57
CA HIS A 179 1.59 9.54 -7.65
C HIS A 179 1.59 8.95 -9.06
N THR A 180 0.42 8.57 -9.57
CA THR A 180 0.27 8.01 -10.92
C THR A 180 0.86 8.94 -11.97
N LEU A 181 0.57 10.24 -11.89
CA LEU A 181 1.14 11.21 -12.85
C LEU A 181 2.66 11.30 -12.74
N ASN A 182 3.23 11.23 -11.54
CA ASN A 182 4.67 11.35 -11.34
C ASN A 182 5.44 10.12 -11.82
N VAL A 183 4.93 8.90 -11.58
CA VAL A 183 5.59 7.67 -12.05
C VAL A 183 5.49 7.49 -13.57
N HIS A 184 4.47 8.07 -14.19
CA HIS A 184 4.27 7.99 -15.65
C HIS A 184 4.95 9.13 -16.43
N ARG A 185 5.34 10.24 -15.77
CA ARG A 185 5.76 11.49 -16.44
C ARG A 185 6.93 11.31 -17.41
N ASP A 186 8.03 10.74 -16.92
CA ASP A 186 9.28 10.55 -17.65
C ASP A 186 10.16 9.51 -16.95
N LEU A 187 11.21 9.03 -17.63
CA LEU A 187 12.14 8.04 -17.07
C LEU A 187 12.87 8.55 -15.82
N LYS A 188 13.24 9.84 -15.80
CA LYS A 188 13.97 10.43 -14.67
C LYS A 188 13.13 10.42 -13.39
N SER A 189 11.81 10.44 -13.52
CA SER A 189 10.87 10.48 -12.41
C SER A 189 10.70 9.11 -11.75
N ILE A 190 10.72 8.02 -12.52
CA ILE A 190 10.58 6.65 -11.99
C ILE A 190 11.92 6.04 -11.55
N GLN A 191 13.04 6.51 -12.10
CA GLN A 191 14.37 6.08 -11.69
C GLN A 191 14.68 6.45 -10.23
N PRO A 192 15.59 5.71 -9.54
CA PRO A 192 16.00 6.03 -8.18
C PRO A 192 16.42 7.49 -8.01
N GLY A 193 15.83 8.16 -7.01
CA GLY A 193 16.00 9.59 -6.75
C GLY A 193 15.10 10.53 -7.56
N GLY A 194 14.29 10.00 -8.48
CA GLY A 194 13.29 10.76 -9.23
C GLY A 194 12.06 11.14 -8.41
N ASP A 195 11.28 12.12 -8.88
CA ASP A 195 10.07 12.59 -8.19
C ASP A 195 9.05 11.47 -7.96
N GLY A 196 8.82 10.62 -8.96
CA GLY A 196 7.90 9.48 -8.88
C GLY A 196 8.40 8.42 -7.91
N PHE A 197 9.68 8.07 -8.00
CA PHE A 197 10.34 7.15 -7.08
C PHE A 197 10.24 7.63 -5.63
N VAL A 198 10.67 8.87 -5.35
CA VAL A 198 10.63 9.47 -4.01
C VAL A 198 9.20 9.45 -3.46
N ASN A 199 8.20 9.80 -4.27
CA ASN A 199 6.81 9.76 -3.84
C ASN A 199 6.34 8.34 -3.54
N SER A 200 6.72 7.36 -4.36
CA SER A 200 6.39 5.93 -4.15
C SER A 200 6.88 5.47 -2.78
N VAL A 201 8.17 5.69 -2.51
CA VAL A 201 8.82 5.30 -1.25
C VAL A 201 8.23 6.07 -0.07
N SER A 202 8.03 7.38 -0.21
CA SER A 202 7.45 8.23 0.83
C SER A 202 6.04 7.78 1.21
N TYR A 203 5.18 7.49 0.23
CA TYR A 203 3.82 7.02 0.47
C TYR A 203 3.80 5.64 1.10
N PHE A 204 4.63 4.73 0.62
CA PHE A 204 4.77 3.39 1.16
C PHE A 204 5.17 3.40 2.64
N ILE A 205 6.25 4.09 2.98
CA ILE A 205 6.77 4.20 4.35
C ILE A 205 5.75 4.87 5.26
N ARG A 206 5.10 5.93 4.79
CA ARG A 206 4.03 6.61 5.54
C ARG A 206 2.86 5.68 5.82
N ASP A 207 2.41 4.93 4.84
CA ASP A 207 1.24 4.05 4.99
C ASP A 207 1.53 2.93 5.99
N ILE A 208 2.75 2.39 5.98
CA ILE A 208 3.25 1.47 7.02
C ILE A 208 3.28 2.16 8.38
N HIS A 209 3.86 3.36 8.50
CA HIS A 209 3.91 4.09 9.76
C HIS A 209 2.52 4.40 10.33
N ILE A 210 1.56 4.82 9.50
CA ILE A 210 0.17 5.02 9.92
C ILE A 210 -0.45 3.71 10.38
N LEU A 211 -0.17 2.61 9.68
CA LEU A 211 -0.69 1.30 10.02
C LEU A 211 -0.16 0.85 11.38
N LEU A 212 1.15 0.92 11.58
CA LEU A 212 1.82 0.61 12.84
C LEU A 212 1.27 1.50 13.94
N SER A 213 1.27 2.82 13.79
CA SER A 213 0.75 3.74 14.82
C SER A 213 -0.71 3.47 15.22
N ARG A 214 -1.54 3.00 14.29
CA ARG A 214 -2.97 2.72 14.53
C ARG A 214 -3.25 1.28 14.98
N LEU A 215 -2.33 0.34 14.73
CA LEU A 215 -2.48 -1.08 15.06
C LEU A 215 -1.52 -1.60 16.13
N GLN A 216 -0.44 -0.90 16.45
CA GLN A 216 0.53 -1.18 17.53
C GLN A 216 -0.08 -1.13 18.93
N ALA A 217 -1.38 -0.88 19.03
CA ALA A 217 -2.09 -1.10 20.26
C ALA A 217 -2.85 -2.45 20.29
N LEU A 218 -2.54 -3.33 19.33
CA LEU A 218 -2.57 -4.78 19.47
C LEU A 218 -1.19 -5.27 19.92
N PRO A 219 -1.10 -6.30 20.79
CA PRO A 219 0.19 -6.88 21.18
C PRO A 219 0.94 -7.29 19.91
N THR A 220 2.23 -6.96 19.87
CA THR A 220 3.19 -7.12 18.75
C THR A 220 2.78 -8.17 17.72
N LEU A 221 2.87 -7.83 16.43
CA LEU A 221 2.48 -8.69 15.30
C LEU A 221 3.09 -10.12 15.36
N ASP A 222 4.25 -10.27 16.01
CA ASP A 222 4.87 -11.57 16.36
C ASP A 222 4.01 -12.44 17.29
N THR A 223 3.30 -11.82 18.23
CA THR A 223 2.40 -12.50 19.16
C THR A 223 1.22 -13.14 18.41
N VAL A 224 0.73 -12.51 17.33
CA VAL A 224 -0.38 -13.04 16.50
C VAL A 224 0.10 -14.23 15.67
N TYR A 225 1.32 -14.15 15.10
CA TYR A 225 1.93 -15.24 14.35
C TYR A 225 2.18 -16.47 15.24
N HIS A 226 2.68 -16.28 16.46
CA HIS A 226 2.89 -17.36 17.43
C HIS A 226 1.59 -17.90 18.05
N LYS A 227 0.54 -17.08 18.27
CA LYS A 227 -0.73 -17.57 18.83
C LYS A 227 -1.45 -18.54 17.89
N HIS A 228 -1.32 -18.34 16.57
CA HIS A 228 -1.92 -19.25 15.58
C HIS A 228 -1.33 -20.66 15.63
N GLN A 229 -0.03 -20.81 15.94
CA GLN A 229 0.58 -22.13 16.14
C GLN A 229 0.10 -22.82 17.43
N VAL A 230 -0.23 -22.05 18.47
CA VAL A 230 -0.58 -22.60 19.80
C VAL A 230 -2.10 -22.84 19.97
N LEU A 231 -2.96 -22.10 19.27
CA LEU A 231 -4.44 -22.20 19.41
C LEU A 231 -5.08 -23.45 18.78
N THR A 232 -4.31 -24.40 18.25
CA THR A 232 -4.81 -25.74 17.90
C THR A 232 -5.10 -26.63 19.11
N ARG A 233 -4.91 -26.15 20.36
CA ARG A 233 -5.29 -26.88 21.57
C ARG A 233 -5.90 -25.96 22.65
N ALA A 234 -7.17 -26.24 22.97
CA ALA A 234 -7.93 -25.94 24.19
C ALA A 234 -8.96 -24.78 24.18
N PRO A 235 -10.08 -24.91 24.95
CA PRO A 235 -11.35 -24.21 24.69
C PRO A 235 -11.58 -22.96 25.55
N HIS A 236 -12.59 -22.19 25.10
CA HIS A 236 -12.99 -20.85 25.54
C HIS A 236 -13.39 -20.68 27.02
N HIS A 237 -12.95 -19.59 27.64
CA HIS A 237 -13.57 -19.00 28.84
C HIS A 237 -13.99 -17.54 28.59
N GLN A 238 -15.14 -17.16 29.18
CA GLN A 238 -15.88 -15.90 28.98
C GLN A 238 -15.32 -14.74 29.83
N SER A 239 -15.41 -13.50 29.31
CA SER A 239 -14.99 -12.24 29.97
C SER A 239 -16.18 -11.42 30.50
N PRO A 240 -16.03 -10.60 31.57
CA PRO A 240 -17.10 -9.80 32.19
C PRO A 240 -17.29 -8.38 31.56
N PRO A 241 -18.36 -7.62 31.90
CA PRO A 241 -18.80 -6.45 31.13
C PRO A 241 -18.16 -5.11 31.57
N PRO A 242 -18.18 -4.07 30.71
CA PRO A 242 -17.42 -2.83 30.93
C PRO A 242 -18.21 -1.72 31.63
N THR A 243 -17.52 -0.91 32.44
CA THR A 243 -18.01 0.35 33.03
C THR A 243 -17.58 1.58 32.22
N ARG A 244 -18.47 2.58 32.10
CA ARG A 244 -18.29 3.81 31.29
C ARG A 244 -17.32 4.82 31.92
N ARG A 245 -16.36 5.34 31.15
CA ARG A 245 -15.69 6.64 31.38
C ARG A 245 -15.48 7.43 30.08
N ARG A 246 -15.38 8.76 30.24
CA ARG A 246 -15.43 9.90 29.28
C ARG A 246 -14.48 9.81 28.06
N PRO A 247 -14.75 10.56 26.97
CA PRO A 247 -13.99 10.48 25.73
C PRO A 247 -12.65 11.23 25.83
N ALA A 248 -11.58 10.58 25.35
CA ALA A 248 -10.24 11.13 25.19
C ALA A 248 -9.91 11.31 23.67
N PRO A 249 -8.95 12.17 23.30
CA PRO A 249 -8.74 12.58 21.92
C PRO A 249 -8.12 11.48 21.03
N HIS A 250 -8.29 11.65 19.71
CA HIS A 250 -8.21 10.66 18.62
C HIS A 250 -6.89 9.86 18.40
N HIS A 251 -5.94 9.84 19.34
CA HIS A 251 -4.65 9.14 19.19
C HIS A 251 -4.57 7.75 19.86
N ALA A 252 -5.62 7.29 20.55
CA ALA A 252 -5.55 6.05 21.35
C ALA A 252 -6.77 5.13 21.16
N ILE A 253 -7.09 4.75 19.92
CA ILE A 253 -8.27 3.90 19.67
C ILE A 253 -7.93 2.41 19.77
N ALA A 254 -6.75 1.97 19.34
CA ALA A 254 -6.40 0.55 19.41
C ALA A 254 -5.97 0.10 20.83
N ALA A 255 -5.48 1.00 21.69
CA ALA A 255 -5.05 0.65 23.07
C ALA A 255 -6.21 0.23 23.97
N VAL A 256 -7.44 0.50 23.51
CA VAL A 256 -8.65 0.32 24.29
C VAL A 256 -9.41 -0.95 23.89
N GLN A 257 -9.08 -1.61 22.76
CA GLN A 257 -9.92 -2.71 22.25
C GLN A 257 -9.12 -3.86 21.59
N PRO A 258 -8.96 -5.00 22.29
CA PRO A 258 -8.45 -6.26 21.72
C PRO A 258 -9.26 -6.84 20.54
N ARG A 259 -10.39 -6.20 20.17
CA ARG A 259 -11.29 -6.56 19.06
C ARG A 259 -11.28 -5.54 17.92
N TYR A 260 -10.29 -4.66 17.87
CA TYR A 260 -10.30 -3.54 16.93
C TYR A 260 -10.15 -3.99 15.46
N TYR A 261 -9.36 -5.03 15.19
CA TYR A 261 -9.17 -5.62 13.86
C TYR A 261 -9.03 -7.14 13.98
N ASP A 262 -9.78 -7.90 13.18
CA ASP A 262 -9.70 -9.37 13.17
C ASP A 262 -8.65 -9.83 12.15
N THR A 263 -7.41 -9.92 12.60
CA THR A 263 -6.30 -10.40 11.77
C THR A 263 -6.45 -11.86 11.36
N ALA A 264 -7.19 -12.68 12.11
CA ALA A 264 -7.38 -14.09 11.77
C ALA A 264 -8.24 -14.22 10.50
N SER A 265 -9.30 -13.41 10.39
CA SER A 265 -10.20 -13.43 9.23
C SER A 265 -9.70 -12.59 8.05
N TYR A 266 -9.06 -11.44 8.31
CA TYR A 266 -8.73 -10.47 7.27
C TYR A 266 -7.24 -10.37 6.93
N GLY A 267 -6.36 -11.03 7.71
CA GLY A 267 -4.91 -10.97 7.53
C GLY A 267 -4.27 -9.75 8.19
N VAL A 268 -2.99 -9.52 7.91
CA VAL A 268 -2.34 -8.24 8.25
C VAL A 268 -2.77 -7.20 7.22
N PRO A 269 -3.09 -5.95 7.58
CA PRO A 269 -3.46 -4.98 6.56
C PRO A 269 -2.30 -4.61 5.65
N ILE A 270 -2.60 -4.24 4.40
CA ILE A 270 -1.57 -3.98 3.37
C ILE A 270 -0.65 -5.20 3.21
N ASN A 271 -1.25 -6.40 3.26
CA ASN A 271 -0.55 -7.65 3.00
C ASN A 271 -0.19 -7.79 1.51
N ASP A 272 0.67 -8.75 1.23
CA ASP A 272 1.14 -9.02 -0.14
C ASP A 272 -0.02 -9.32 -1.10
N LEU A 273 -1.07 -10.02 -0.65
CA LEU A 273 -2.23 -10.29 -1.50
C LEU A 273 -3.02 -9.03 -1.87
N ASP A 274 -3.16 -8.10 -0.93
CA ASP A 274 -3.83 -6.81 -1.17
C ASP A 274 -3.00 -5.94 -2.13
N SER A 275 -1.67 -5.94 -1.97
CA SER A 275 -0.74 -5.26 -2.86
C SER A 275 -0.77 -5.83 -4.28
N MET A 276 -0.70 -7.16 -4.41
CA MET A 276 -0.84 -7.86 -5.70
C MET A 276 -2.18 -7.56 -6.38
N GLY A 277 -3.27 -7.59 -5.61
CA GLY A 277 -4.62 -7.27 -6.11
C GLY A 277 -4.70 -5.83 -6.62
N THR A 278 -4.11 -4.89 -5.87
CA THR A 278 -4.06 -3.48 -6.27
C THR A 278 -3.25 -3.30 -7.56
N ILE A 279 -2.03 -3.83 -7.64
CA ILE A 279 -1.20 -3.76 -8.86
C ILE A 279 -1.94 -4.36 -10.05
N SER A 280 -2.59 -5.52 -9.86
CA SER A 280 -3.38 -6.18 -10.91
C SER A 280 -4.54 -5.31 -11.40
N VAL A 281 -5.20 -4.57 -10.51
CA VAL A 281 -6.27 -3.63 -10.92
C VAL A 281 -5.70 -2.47 -11.74
N PHE A 282 -4.53 -1.95 -11.38
CA PHE A 282 -3.91 -0.84 -12.10
C PHE A 282 -3.30 -1.25 -13.46
N SER A 283 -2.69 -2.43 -13.52
CA SER A 283 -2.03 -2.93 -14.73
C SER A 283 -3.00 -3.66 -15.65
N ALA A 284 -3.77 -4.62 -15.14
CA ALA A 284 -4.57 -5.53 -15.95
C ALA A 284 -5.97 -4.99 -16.29
N ALA A 285 -6.63 -4.29 -15.36
CA ALA A 285 -8.00 -3.86 -15.60
C ALA A 285 -8.13 -2.89 -16.79
N PRO A 286 -7.23 -1.91 -17.01
CA PRO A 286 -7.25 -1.10 -18.23
C PRO A 286 -7.13 -1.94 -19.49
N ILE A 287 -6.18 -2.89 -19.55
CA ILE A 287 -5.88 -3.67 -20.75
C ILE A 287 -7.04 -4.60 -21.13
N TRP A 288 -7.55 -5.39 -20.19
CA TRP A 288 -8.46 -6.50 -20.51
C TRP A 288 -9.93 -6.22 -20.21
N LEU A 289 -10.24 -5.21 -19.39
CA LEU A 289 -11.62 -4.86 -19.03
C LEU A 289 -12.04 -3.49 -19.56
N GLY A 290 -11.22 -2.48 -19.34
CA GLY A 290 -11.56 -1.08 -19.57
C GLY A 290 -11.50 -0.63 -21.02
N LEU A 291 -10.29 -0.68 -21.58
CA LEU A 291 -10.00 -0.19 -22.94
C LEU A 291 -10.80 -0.97 -24.00
N PRO A 292 -10.93 -2.31 -23.94
CA PRO A 292 -11.73 -3.05 -24.92
C PRO A 292 -13.21 -2.66 -24.92
N ARG A 293 -13.80 -2.38 -23.75
CA ARG A 293 -15.19 -1.92 -23.62
C ARG A 293 -15.41 -0.51 -24.17
N GLN A 294 -14.34 0.26 -24.29
CA GLN A 294 -14.33 1.58 -24.93
C GLN A 294 -13.95 1.51 -26.43
N GLY A 295 -13.84 0.30 -27.00
CA GLY A 295 -13.47 0.09 -28.40
C GLY A 295 -11.98 0.23 -28.70
N ILE A 296 -11.13 0.33 -27.66
CA ILE A 296 -9.68 0.46 -27.79
C ILE A 296 -9.04 -0.92 -27.60
N ARG A 297 -8.22 -1.35 -28.56
CA ARG A 297 -7.45 -2.58 -28.47
C ARG A 297 -5.97 -2.27 -28.64
N LEU A 298 -5.17 -2.74 -27.69
CA LEU A 298 -3.72 -2.58 -27.69
C LEU A 298 -3.09 -3.71 -28.50
N ARG A 299 -1.94 -3.43 -29.12
CA ARG A 299 -1.08 -4.45 -29.72
C ARG A 299 -0.39 -5.24 -28.61
N GLU A 300 0.03 -6.47 -28.89
CA GLU A 300 0.73 -7.32 -27.91
C GLU A 300 1.95 -6.64 -27.30
N GLN A 301 2.74 -5.93 -28.11
CA GLN A 301 3.87 -5.14 -27.60
C GLN A 301 3.43 -4.02 -26.66
N GLU A 302 2.32 -3.33 -26.96
CA GLU A 302 1.81 -2.26 -26.10
C GLU A 302 1.28 -2.82 -24.77
N ILE A 303 0.73 -4.03 -24.79
CA ILE A 303 0.33 -4.75 -23.57
C ILE A 303 1.59 -5.07 -22.74
N ALA A 304 2.62 -5.65 -23.34
CA ALA A 304 3.85 -6.00 -22.65
C ALA A 304 4.56 -4.76 -22.07
N ASP A 305 4.66 -3.68 -22.85
CA ASP A 305 5.28 -2.43 -22.42
C ASP A 305 4.48 -1.75 -21.29
N TYR A 306 3.14 -1.80 -21.32
CA TYR A 306 2.30 -1.27 -20.26
C TYR A 306 2.38 -2.10 -18.98
N LEU A 307 2.44 -3.44 -19.09
CA LEU A 307 2.60 -4.32 -17.94
C LEU A 307 3.96 -4.15 -17.28
N ALA A 308 5.03 -3.97 -18.05
CA ALA A 308 6.37 -3.77 -17.51
C ALA A 308 6.54 -2.45 -16.73
N LEU A 309 5.67 -1.46 -16.98
CA LEU A 309 5.66 -0.20 -16.24
C LEU A 309 5.09 -0.33 -14.83
N TRP A 310 4.18 -1.28 -14.60
CA TRP A 310 3.47 -1.47 -13.32
C TRP A 310 4.10 -2.59 -12.49
#